data_AF-A0A941MWG7-F1
#
_entry.id   AF-A0A941MWG7-F1
#
_cell.length_a   1.000
_cell.length_b   1.000
_cell.length_c   1.000
_cell.angle_alpha   90.00
_cell.angle_beta   90.00
_cell.angle_gamma   90.00
#
_symmetry.space_group_name_H-M   'P 1'
#
loop_
_entity.id
_entity.type
_entity.pdbx_description
1 polymer ?
#
loop_
_entity_poly.entity_id
_entity_poly.type
_entity_poly.pdbx_seq_one_letter_code
_entity_poly.pdbx_strand_id
1 'polypeptide(L)'
;MQKRWQFPARQTTIFVATARAAGMFGGHSKGALRRQFQAGHDLGVTQVYVCISRYNPSLLRWWIGEDCLAPVRRRQKLPDAVLSCSPDMLPYLVLEFGGAYDKTRVQDFHEDCEARGLPYEIW
;
A
#
# COMPACT_ATOMS: atom_id res chain seq x y z
N MET A 1 16.66 -2.11 4.94
CA MET A 1 15.90 -1.86 3.70
C MET A 1 16.73 -1.30 2.54
N GLN A 2 17.72 -0.43 2.78
CA GLN A 2 18.60 0.11 1.71
C GLN A 2 19.27 -0.95 0.81
N LYS A 3 19.64 -2.12 1.35
CA LYS A 3 20.18 -3.23 0.53
C LYS A 3 19.21 -3.79 -0.52
N ARG A 4 17.91 -3.50 -0.48
CA ARG A 4 16.96 -3.91 -1.55
C ARG A 4 16.97 -2.97 -2.76
N TRP A 5 17.54 -1.77 -2.62
CA TRP A 5 17.65 -0.74 -3.66
C TRP A 5 19.07 -0.68 -4.24
N GLN A 6 19.69 -1.83 -4.48
CA GLN A 6 21.05 -1.92 -5.03
C GLN A 6 21.10 -1.77 -6.55
N PHE A 7 19.96 -1.90 -7.23
CA PHE A 7 19.89 -1.84 -8.68
C PHE A 7 19.56 -0.42 -9.15
N PRO A 8 20.16 0.02 -10.27
CA PRO A 8 19.84 1.32 -10.85
C PRO A 8 18.37 1.40 -11.23
N ALA A 9 17.81 2.61 -11.15
CA ALA A 9 16.44 2.87 -11.61
C ALA A 9 16.26 2.39 -13.06
N ARG A 10 15.18 1.66 -13.31
CA ARG A 10 14.82 1.16 -14.65
C ARG A 10 13.61 1.91 -15.17
N GLN A 11 13.66 2.30 -16.43
CA GLN A 11 12.50 2.85 -17.10
C GLN A 11 11.40 1.78 -17.15
N THR A 12 10.24 2.11 -16.61
CA THR A 12 9.10 1.20 -16.52
C THR A 12 7.88 1.90 -17.09
N THR A 13 7.25 1.29 -18.09
CA THR A 13 5.96 1.76 -18.60
C THR A 13 4.87 1.35 -17.62
N ILE A 14 4.07 2.32 -17.20
CA ILE A 14 2.95 2.13 -16.27
C ILE A 14 1.64 2.48 -16.96
N PHE A 15 0.59 1.75 -16.61
CA PHE A 15 -0.76 2.02 -17.07
C PHE A 15 -1.61 2.41 -15.87
N VAL A 16 -2.25 3.58 -15.96
CA VAL A 16 -3.19 4.03 -14.93
C VAL A 16 -4.60 3.80 -15.45
N ALA A 17 -5.45 3.21 -14.61
CA ALA A 17 -6.84 3.00 -14.95
C ALA A 17 -7.53 4.35 -15.23
N THR A 18 -8.27 4.43 -16.33
CA THR A 18 -9.15 5.59 -16.59
C THR A 18 -10.24 5.67 -15.54
N ALA A 19 -10.86 6.84 -15.36
CA ALA A 19 -12.00 6.98 -14.44
C ALA A 19 -13.13 5.99 -14.73
N ARG A 20 -13.37 5.68 -16.01
CA ARG A 20 -14.35 4.67 -16.44
C ARG A 20 -13.95 3.27 -15.97
N ALA A 21 -12.71 2.87 -16.21
CA ALA A 21 -12.21 1.56 -15.78
C ALA A 21 -12.22 1.44 -14.25
N ALA A 22 -11.79 2.49 -13.55
CA ALA A 22 -11.87 2.54 -12.08
C ALA A 22 -13.31 2.33 -11.60
N GLY A 23 -14.29 3.06 -12.15
CA GLY A 23 -15.71 2.89 -11.80
C GLY A 23 -16.27 1.48 -12.05
N MET A 24 -15.79 0.76 -13.06
CA MET A 24 -16.21 -0.61 -13.34
C MET A 24 -15.69 -1.63 -12.32
N PHE A 25 -14.53 -1.37 -11.72
CA PHE A 25 -13.85 -2.29 -10.81
C PHE A 25 -13.79 -1.77 -9.36
N GLY A 26 -14.60 -0.77 -9.00
CA GLY A 26 -14.63 -0.20 -7.65
C GLY A 26 -13.37 0.59 -7.26
N GLY A 27 -12.57 1.01 -8.24
CA GLY A 27 -11.40 1.84 -8.05
C GLY A 27 -11.75 3.31 -7.75
N HIS A 28 -10.93 3.95 -6.92
CA HIS A 28 -11.11 5.35 -6.49
C HIS A 28 -10.17 6.33 -7.19
N SER A 29 -9.31 5.82 -8.09
CA SER A 29 -8.33 6.62 -8.83
C SER A 29 -8.97 7.51 -9.88
N LYS A 30 -8.48 8.74 -10.01
CA LYS A 30 -8.89 9.72 -11.03
C LYS A 30 -8.10 9.61 -12.34
N GLY A 31 -7.35 8.53 -12.55
CA GLY A 31 -6.63 8.29 -13.81
C GLY A 31 -5.34 9.09 -13.98
N ALA A 32 -4.77 9.62 -12.89
CA ALA A 32 -3.52 10.37 -12.93
C ALA A 32 -2.67 10.07 -11.69
N LEU A 33 -1.35 9.99 -11.89
CA LEU A 33 -0.36 10.06 -10.81
C LEU A 33 -0.38 11.47 -10.23
N ARG A 34 -0.95 11.62 -9.04
CA ARG A 34 -1.13 12.93 -8.40
C ARG A 34 0.18 13.63 -8.08
N ARG A 35 1.24 12.87 -7.78
CA ARG A 35 2.57 13.39 -7.46
C ARG A 35 3.64 12.52 -8.10
N GLN A 36 4.46 13.09 -8.98
CA GLN A 36 5.52 12.35 -9.67
C GLN A 36 6.51 11.69 -8.71
N PHE A 37 6.79 12.33 -7.56
CA PHE A 37 7.67 11.77 -6.52
C PHE A 37 7.04 10.61 -5.73
N GLN A 38 5.73 10.38 -5.83
CA GLN A 38 5.07 9.21 -5.22
C GLN A 38 5.12 7.97 -6.13
N ALA A 39 5.41 8.13 -7.42
CA ALA A 39 5.33 7.02 -8.39
C ALA A 39 6.18 5.80 -7.99
N GLY A 40 7.37 6.02 -7.40
CA GLY A 40 8.22 4.92 -6.93
C GLY A 40 7.64 4.17 -5.72
N HIS A 41 6.94 4.88 -4.84
CA HIS A 41 6.25 4.28 -3.68
C HIS A 41 5.01 3.52 -4.16
N ASP A 42 4.15 4.13 -4.98
CA ASP A 42 2.97 3.48 -5.57
C ASP A 42 3.34 2.21 -6.36
N LEU A 43 4.46 2.24 -7.10
CA LEU A 43 5.00 1.07 -7.78
C LEU A 43 5.46 -0.02 -6.82
N GLY A 44 6.06 0.35 -5.70
CA GLY A 44 6.43 -0.59 -4.63
C GLY A 44 5.20 -1.28 -4.04
N VAL A 45 4.17 -0.52 -3.69
CA VAL A 45 2.89 -1.06 -3.21
C VAL A 45 2.23 -1.95 -4.28
N THR A 46 2.28 -1.54 -5.54
CA THR A 46 1.80 -2.36 -6.67
C THR A 46 2.57 -3.68 -6.78
N GLN A 47 3.88 -3.67 -6.54
CA GLN A 47 4.70 -4.88 -6.51
C GLN A 47 4.29 -5.83 -5.37
N VAL A 48 3.96 -5.30 -4.19
CA VAL A 48 3.41 -6.09 -3.07
C VAL A 48 2.11 -6.75 -3.50
N TYR A 49 1.19 -5.99 -4.10
CA TYR A 49 -0.07 -6.53 -4.63
C TYR A 49 0.17 -7.66 -5.64
N VAL A 50 1.06 -7.46 -6.62
CA VAL A 50 1.39 -8.48 -7.63
C VAL A 50 2.03 -9.72 -7.00
N CYS A 51 2.88 -9.54 -5.98
CA CYS A 51 3.48 -10.64 -5.24
C CYS A 51 2.41 -11.48 -4.54
N ILE A 52 1.49 -10.85 -3.81
CA ILE A 52 0.37 -11.55 -3.15
C ILE A 52 -0.52 -12.22 -4.20
N SER A 53 -0.84 -11.55 -5.30
CA SER A 53 -1.60 -12.13 -6.41
C SER A 53 -0.98 -13.43 -6.94
N ARG A 54 0.35 -13.45 -7.07
CA ARG A 54 1.08 -14.59 -7.61
C ARG A 54 1.21 -15.76 -6.63
N TYR A 55 1.47 -15.47 -5.36
CA TYR A 55 1.85 -16.51 -4.40
C TYR A 55 0.72 -16.87 -3.42
N ASN A 56 -0.17 -15.94 -3.09
CA ASN A 56 -1.28 -16.12 -2.17
C ASN A 56 -2.56 -15.39 -2.66
N PRO A 57 -3.09 -15.75 -3.84
CA PRO A 57 -4.19 -15.01 -4.47
C PRO A 57 -5.46 -14.94 -3.62
N SER A 58 -5.69 -15.93 -2.75
CA SER A 58 -6.83 -15.96 -1.84
C SER A 58 -6.85 -14.78 -0.84
N LEU A 59 -5.71 -14.15 -0.56
CA LEU A 59 -5.63 -12.98 0.31
C LEU A 59 -6.11 -11.69 -0.37
N LEU A 60 -6.10 -11.62 -1.70
CA LEU A 60 -6.49 -10.41 -2.44
C LEU A 60 -7.95 -10.02 -2.21
N ARG A 61 -8.83 -10.97 -1.87
CA ARG A 61 -10.22 -10.67 -1.52
C ARG A 61 -10.36 -9.73 -0.31
N TRP A 62 -9.31 -9.64 0.51
CA TRP A 62 -9.25 -8.81 1.71
C TRP A 62 -8.44 -7.53 1.49
N TRP A 63 -7.86 -7.34 0.31
CA TRP A 63 -6.99 -6.20 0.03
C TRP A 63 -7.79 -4.89 0.02
N ILE A 64 -7.34 -3.93 0.83
CA ILE A 64 -7.86 -2.56 0.85
C ILE A 64 -6.66 -1.62 0.81
N GLY A 65 -6.55 -0.84 -0.27
CA GLY A 65 -5.46 0.12 -0.45
C GLY A 65 -5.70 1.47 0.22
N GLU A 66 -4.65 2.29 0.30
CA GLU A 66 -4.62 3.63 0.90
C GLU A 66 -5.83 4.50 0.54
N ASP A 67 -6.16 4.63 -0.76
CA ASP A 67 -7.26 5.49 -1.23
C ASP A 67 -8.63 5.10 -0.64
N CYS A 68 -8.84 3.81 -0.35
CA CYS A 68 -10.05 3.31 0.29
C CYS A 68 -10.05 3.53 1.81
N LEU A 69 -8.86 3.60 2.42
CA LEU A 69 -8.67 3.81 3.86
C LEU A 69 -8.69 5.30 4.24
N ALA A 70 -8.22 6.19 3.36
CA ALA A 70 -8.09 7.61 3.63
C ALA A 70 -9.40 8.29 4.11
N PRO A 71 -10.60 7.97 3.58
CA PRO A 71 -11.84 8.59 4.03
C PRO A 71 -12.25 8.20 5.46
N VAL A 72 -11.93 6.97 5.88
CA VAL A 72 -12.33 6.40 7.18
C VAL A 72 -11.29 6.61 8.28
N ARG A 73 -10.01 6.75 7.92
CA ARG A 73 -8.91 6.98 8.87
C ARG A 73 -8.53 8.44 9.03
N ARG A 74 -9.46 9.26 9.53
CA ARG A 74 -9.20 10.68 9.81
C ARG A 74 -8.29 10.82 11.03
N ARG A 75 -7.16 11.53 10.88
CA ARG A 75 -6.15 11.80 11.94
C ARG A 75 -5.48 10.55 12.52
N GLN A 76 -5.58 9.41 11.83
CA GLN A 76 -4.87 8.19 12.18
C GLN A 76 -3.75 7.96 11.17
N LYS A 77 -2.73 7.18 11.55
CA LYS A 77 -1.71 6.74 10.60
C LYS A 77 -2.37 5.92 9.50
N LEU A 78 -2.09 6.33 8.26
CA LEU A 78 -2.65 5.74 7.06
C LEU A 78 -1.62 4.77 6.49
N PRO A 79 -1.88 3.45 6.54
CA PRO A 79 -0.98 2.48 5.95
C PRO A 79 -1.17 2.41 4.42
N ASP A 80 -0.17 1.88 3.74
CA ASP A 80 -0.21 1.72 2.27
C ASP A 80 -1.32 0.75 1.83
N ALA A 81 -1.49 -0.35 2.57
CA ALA A 81 -2.60 -1.27 2.40
C ALA A 81 -2.91 -2.06 3.68
N VAL A 82 -4.07 -2.68 3.73
CA VAL A 82 -4.44 -3.65 4.76
C VAL A 82 -5.12 -4.88 4.15
N LEU A 83 -5.08 -5.98 4.87
CA LEU A 83 -6.00 -7.10 4.68
C LEU A 83 -7.12 -6.98 5.71
N SER A 84 -8.36 -6.71 5.26
CA SER A 84 -9.52 -6.53 6.13
C SER A 84 -10.82 -6.91 5.40
N CYS A 85 -11.87 -7.20 6.16
CA CYS A 85 -13.23 -7.35 5.63
C CYS A 85 -13.80 -6.03 5.10
N SER A 86 -13.42 -4.90 5.70
CA SER A 86 -13.96 -3.57 5.39
C SER A 86 -12.99 -2.47 5.85
N PRO A 87 -12.98 -1.26 5.22
CA PRO A 87 -12.04 -0.19 5.57
C PRO A 87 -12.14 0.30 7.03
N ASP A 88 -13.31 0.17 7.65
CA ASP A 88 -13.65 0.61 9.01
C ASP A 88 -13.42 -0.46 10.09
N MET A 89 -13.12 -1.70 9.69
CA MET A 89 -12.87 -2.82 10.61
C MET A 89 -11.40 -2.94 11.00
N LEU A 90 -11.13 -3.59 12.14
CA LEU A 90 -9.78 -3.93 12.56
C LEU A 90 -9.13 -4.85 11.51
N PRO A 91 -7.96 -4.49 10.94
CA PRO A 91 -7.34 -5.30 9.89
C PRO A 91 -6.74 -6.59 10.45
N TYR A 92 -6.76 -7.64 9.63
CA TYR A 92 -6.05 -8.89 9.87
C TYR A 92 -4.55 -8.76 9.68
N LEU A 93 -4.12 -7.82 8.84
CA LEU A 93 -2.72 -7.52 8.57
C LEU A 93 -2.59 -6.10 8.02
N VAL A 94 -1.62 -5.36 8.52
CA VAL A 94 -1.21 -4.06 7.96
C VAL A 94 -0.01 -4.27 7.05
N LEU A 95 -0.04 -3.67 5.86
CA LEU A 95 1.04 -3.77 4.88
C LEU A 95 1.62 -2.39 4.63
N GLU A 96 2.92 -2.26 4.83
CA GLU A 96 3.66 -1.03 4.56
C GLU A 96 4.82 -1.33 3.61
N PHE A 97 4.96 -0.53 2.55
CA PHE A 97 6.12 -0.56 1.68
C PHE A 97 7.21 0.33 2.27
N GLY A 98 8.23 -0.28 2.87
CA GLY A 98 9.25 0.43 3.63
C GLY A 98 10.37 1.04 2.80
N GLY A 99 10.20 1.13 1.47
CA GLY A 99 11.21 1.51 0.47
C GLY A 99 12.35 2.42 0.96
N ALA A 100 12.15 3.74 0.88
CA ALA A 100 13.14 4.75 1.28
C ALA A 100 12.98 5.21 2.75
N TYR A 101 12.30 4.43 3.59
CA TYR A 101 12.07 4.84 4.98
C TYR A 101 13.39 4.89 5.74
N ASP A 102 13.54 5.94 6.55
CA ASP A 102 14.59 6.00 7.55
C ASP A 102 14.22 5.13 8.76
N LYS A 103 15.18 4.97 9.67
CA LYS A 103 14.99 4.17 10.89
C LYS A 103 13.82 4.69 11.73
N THR A 104 13.70 6.01 11.85
CA THR A 104 12.66 6.66 12.65
C THR A 104 11.28 6.29 12.12
N ARG A 105 11.05 6.40 10.82
CA ARG A 105 9.75 6.11 10.21
C ARG A 105 9.35 4.65 10.33
N VAL A 106 10.31 3.73 10.24
CA VAL A 106 10.08 2.29 10.50
C VAL A 106 9.72 2.07 11.97
N GLN A 107 10.41 2.74 12.89
CA GLN A 107 10.15 2.63 14.32
C GLN A 107 8.78 3.19 14.70
N ASP A 108 8.42 4.38 14.22
CA ASP A 108 7.10 4.97 14.42
C ASP A 108 5.98 4.09 13.87
N PHE A 109 6.25 3.29 12.84
CA PHE A 109 5.27 2.34 12.29
C PHE A 109 5.14 1.10 13.17
N HIS A 110 6.26 0.56 13.64
CA HIS A 110 6.27 -0.54 14.59
C HIS A 110 5.52 -0.18 15.88
N GLU A 111 5.85 0.95 16.50
CA GLU A 111 5.25 1.39 17.76
C GLU A 111 3.74 1.63 17.62
N ASP A 112 3.29 2.21 16.50
CA ASP A 112 1.86 2.39 16.22
C ASP A 112 1.12 1.06 16.03
N CYS A 113 1.75 0.05 15.40
CA CYS A 113 1.13 -1.26 15.26
C CYS A 113 1.14 -2.04 16.58
N GLU A 114 2.24 -1.99 17.33
CA GLU A 114 2.38 -2.63 18.64
C GLU A 114 1.37 -2.07 19.65
N ALA A 115 1.27 -0.73 19.76
CA ALA A 115 0.32 -0.07 20.65
C ALA A 115 -1.15 -0.44 20.37
N ARG A 116 -1.46 -0.84 19.13
CA ARG A 116 -2.80 -1.25 18.70
C ARG A 116 -2.98 -2.77 18.61
N GLY A 117 -1.95 -3.56 18.93
CA GLY A 117 -1.97 -5.02 18.81
C GLY A 117 -2.20 -5.51 17.37
N LEU A 118 -1.76 -4.74 16.36
CA LEU A 118 -1.97 -5.06 14.96
C LEU A 118 -0.80 -5.87 14.38
N PRO A 119 -1.04 -7.04 13.78
CA PRO A 119 -0.03 -7.71 12.99
C PRO A 119 0.29 -6.88 11.73
N TYR A 120 1.56 -6.85 11.35
CA TYR A 120 2.00 -6.09 10.18
C TYR A 120 3.17 -6.74 9.45
N GLU A 121 3.32 -6.38 8.19
CA GLU A 121 4.50 -6.68 7.37
C GLU A 121 5.07 -5.38 6.79
N ILE A 122 6.40 -5.32 6.71
CA ILE A 122 7.10 -4.25 6.01
C ILE A 122 7.86 -4.85 4.82
N TRP A 123 7.50 -4.41 3.63
CA TRP A 123 7.99 -4.92 2.35
C TRP A 123 9.16 -4.08 1.79
#